data_AF-A0A354ES32-F1
#
_entry.id   AF-A0A354ES32-F1
#
_cell.length_a   1.000
_cell.length_b   1.000
_cell.length_c   1.000
_cell.angle_alpha   90.00
_cell.angle_beta   90.00
_cell.angle_gamma   90.00
#
_symmetry.space_group_name_H-M   'P 1'
#
loop_
_entity.id
_entity.type
_entity.pdbx_description
1 polymer ?
#
loop_
_entity_poly.entity_id
_entity_poly.type
_entity_poly.pdbx_seq_one_letter_code
_entity_poly.pdbx_strand_id
1 'polypeptide(L)' 'MGLVGLWGVAALFIVLVMCAAWVVQRRTGQGGCADAFWSLGLGAAGVGVALFPLDGAAPSPRQWLAALLIGAWGMRLG' A
#
# COMPACT_ATOMS: atom_id res chain seq x y z
N MET A 1 15.38 -11.09 0.71
CA MET A 1 14.72 -10.70 -0.56
C MET A 1 15.33 -9.40 -1.02
N GLY A 2 15.83 -9.30 -2.26
CA GLY A 2 16.40 -8.05 -2.77
C GLY A 2 15.32 -6.99 -3.06
N LEU A 3 15.74 -5.75 -3.36
CA LEU A 3 14.82 -4.64 -3.65
C LEU A 3 13.81 -4.97 -4.77
N VAL A 4 14.26 -5.64 -5.83
CA VAL A 4 13.38 -6.05 -6.95
C VAL A 4 12.28 -7.00 -6.47
N GLY A 5 12.61 -7.94 -5.56
CA GLY A 5 11.61 -8.84 -4.99
C GLY A 5 10.61 -8.12 -4.10
N LEU A 6 11.08 -7.19 -3.27
CA LEU A 6 10.22 -6.33 -2.44
C LEU A 6 9.24 -5.51 -3.30
N TRP A 7 9.75 -4.89 -4.36
CA TRP A 7 8.95 -4.06 -5.25
C TRP A 7 7.98 -4.91 -6.08
N GLY A 8 8.40 -6.11 -6.49
CA GLY A 8 7.53 -7.07 -7.18
C GLY A 8 6.35 -7.51 -6.31
N VAL A 9 6.59 -7.81 -5.02
CA VAL A 9 5.52 -8.15 -4.08
C VAL A 9 4.58 -6.97 -3.85
N ALA A 10 5.11 -5.76 -3.67
CA ALA A 10 4.30 -4.56 -3.51
C ALA A 10 3.44 -4.27 -4.76
N ALA A 11 4.02 -4.42 -5.96
CA ALA A 11 3.30 -4.26 -7.21
C ALA A 11 2.18 -5.31 -7.37
N LEU A 12 2.47 -6.58 -7.08
CA LEU A 12 1.47 -7.65 -7.11
C LEU A 12 0.34 -7.38 -6.12
N PHE A 13 0.66 -6.92 -4.91
CA PHE A 13 -0.35 -6.52 -3.93
C PHE A 13 -1.26 -5.42 -4.46
N ILE A 14 -0.71 -4.36 -5.05
CA ILE A 14 -1.51 -3.26 -5.62
C ILE A 14 -2.38 -3.74 -6.79
N VAL A 15 -1.87 -4.63 -7.64
CA VAL A 15 -2.67 -5.26 -8.71
C VAL A 15 -3.89 -5.97 -8.12
N LEU A 16 -3.71 -6.76 -7.05
CA LEU A 16 -4.82 -7.44 -6.38
C LEU A 16 -5.84 -6.48 -5.78
N VAL A 17 -5.37 -5.39 -5.13
CA VAL A 17 -6.24 -4.36 -4.57
C VAL A 17 -7.07 -3.67 -5.67
N MET A 18 -6.45 -3.36 -6.81
CA MET A 18 -7.15 -2.74 -7.95
C MET A 18 -8.10 -3.71 -8.67
N CYS A 19 -7.77 -5.00 -8.73
CA CYS A 19 -8.71 -6.02 -9.17
C CYS A 19 -9.95 -6.07 -8.27
N ALA A 20 -9.78 -6.00 -6.94
CA ALA A 20 -10.90 -5.93 -6.01
C ALA A 20 -11.73 -4.66 -6.21
N ALA A 21 -11.08 -3.50 -6.35
CA ALA A 21 -11.74 -2.22 -6.64
C ALA A 21 -12.60 -2.30 -7.91
N TRP A 22 -12.08 -2.92 -8.97
CA TRP A 22 -12.82 -3.12 -10.22
C TRP A 22 -14.04 -4.03 -10.06
N VAL A 23 -13.93 -5.11 -9.26
CA VAL A 23 -15.08 -5.97 -8.96
C VAL A 23 -16.15 -5.19 -8.21
N VAL A 24 -15.77 -4.39 -7.21
CA VAL A 24 -16.70 -3.55 -6.45
C VAL A 24 -17.35 -2.51 -7.36
N GLN A 25 -16.57 -1.80 -8.16
CA GLN A 25 -17.06 -0.81 -9.12
C GLN A 25 -18.09 -1.41 -10.09
N ARG A 26 -17.84 -2.62 -10.62
CA ARG A 26 -18.79 -3.30 -11.50
C ARG A 26 -20.10 -3.67 -10.80
N ARG A 27 -20.08 -3.96 -9.51
CA ARG A 27 -21.27 -4.34 -8.73
C ARG A 27 -22.07 -3.13 -8.26
N THR A 28 -21.39 -2.05 -7.88
CA THR A 28 -22.04 -0.86 -7.30
C THR A 28 -22.34 0.23 -8.34
N GLY A 29 -21.67 0.20 -9.50
CA GLY A 29 -21.71 1.28 -10.49
C GLY A 29 -21.00 2.55 -10.03
N GLN A 30 -20.37 2.56 -8.85
CA GLN A 30 -19.75 3.74 -8.27
C GLN A 30 -18.25 3.78 -8.53
N GLY A 31 -17.81 4.70 -9.41
CA GLY A 31 -16.39 4.88 -9.73
C GLY A 31 -15.53 5.41 -8.58
N GLY A 32 -16.12 6.16 -7.63
CA GLY A 32 -15.40 6.76 -6.51
C GLY A 32 -14.77 5.74 -5.54
N CYS A 33 -15.26 4.50 -5.56
CA CYS A 33 -14.71 3.41 -4.78
C CYS A 33 -13.24 3.11 -5.15
N ALA A 34 -12.85 3.28 -6.41
CA ALA A 34 -11.49 2.99 -6.86
C ALA A 34 -10.43 3.87 -6.18
N ASP A 35 -10.73 5.14 -5.90
CA ASP A 35 -9.81 6.08 -5.27
C ASP A 35 -9.53 5.73 -3.80
N ALA A 36 -10.56 5.27 -3.07
CA ALA A 36 -10.43 4.77 -1.71
C ALA A 36 -9.57 3.50 -1.64
N PHE A 37 -9.86 2.51 -2.49
CA PHE A 37 -9.04 1.29 -2.59
C PHE A 37 -7.59 1.61 -2.95
N TRP A 38 -7.37 2.56 -3.85
CA TRP A 38 -6.04 2.95 -4.29
C TRP A 38 -5.26 3.62 -3.16
N SER A 39 -5.88 4.56 -2.44
CA SER A 39 -5.23 5.28 -1.35
C SER A 39 -4.89 4.35 -0.18
N LEU A 40 -5.83 3.48 0.22
CA LEU A 40 -5.60 2.48 1.27
C LEU A 40 -4.56 1.44 0.87
N GLY A 41 -4.67 0.90 -0.35
CA GLY A 41 -3.73 -0.08 -0.87
C GLY A 41 -2.32 0.47 -0.96
N LEU A 42 -2.15 1.66 -1.54
CA LEU A 42 -0.84 2.29 -1.65
C LEU A 42 -0.27 2.65 -0.27
N GLY A 43 -1.11 3.11 0.66
CA GLY A 43 -0.73 3.35 2.04
C GLY A 43 -0.19 2.07 2.71
N ALA A 44 -0.95 0.97 2.64
CA ALA A 44 -0.54 -0.31 3.22
C ALA A 44 0.75 -0.87 2.60
N ALA A 45 0.86 -0.82 1.27
CA ALA A 45 2.06 -1.24 0.56
C ALA A 45 3.28 -0.39 0.95
N GLY A 46 3.11 0.93 0.99
CA GLY A 46 4.16 1.88 1.34
C GLY A 46 4.63 1.73 2.79
N VAL A 47 3.72 1.48 3.74
CA VAL A 47 4.07 1.14 5.13
C VAL A 47 4.90 -0.14 5.18
N GLY A 48 4.46 -1.20 4.48
CA GLY A 48 5.18 -2.46 4.41
C GLY A 48 6.59 -2.32 3.83
N VAL A 49 6.73 -1.55 2.74
CA VAL A 49 8.03 -1.26 2.11
C VAL A 49 8.92 -0.43 3.03
N ALA A 50 8.39 0.60 3.69
CA ALA A 50 9.15 1.48 4.57
C ALA A 50 9.75 0.74 5.78
N LEU A 51 9.01 -0.23 6.32
CA LEU A 51 9.41 -1.02 7.48
C LEU A 51 10.11 -2.34 7.12
N PHE A 52 10.27 -2.66 5.83
CA PHE A 52 10.89 -3.91 5.42
C PHE A 52 12.38 -3.94 5.80
N PRO A 53 12.86 -4.97 6.51
CA PRO A 53 14.26 -5.07 6.91
C PRO A 53 15.12 -5.58 5.76
N LEU A 54 15.85 -4.69 5.08
CA LEU A 54 16.74 -5.08 3.97
C LEU A 54 17.98 -5.86 4.44
N ASP A 55 18.57 -5.44 5.57
CA ASP A 55 19.80 -6.03 6.11
C ASP A 55 19.57 -6.79 7.44
N GLY A 56 18.31 -7.14 7.74
CA GLY A 56 17.94 -7.76 9.02
C GLY A 56 17.99 -6.81 10.24
N ALA A 57 18.36 -5.54 10.04
CA ALA A 57 18.32 -4.52 11.08
C ALA A 57 16.88 -4.10 11.41
N ALA A 58 16.65 -3.73 12.68
CA ALA A 58 15.38 -3.16 13.11
C ALA A 58 15.11 -1.82 12.40
N PRO A 59 13.84 -1.47 12.09
CA PRO A 59 13.52 -0.21 11.44
C PRO A 59 13.96 1.00 12.27
N SER A 60 14.63 1.94 11.61
CA SER A 60 15.08 3.20 12.23
C SER A 60 13.90 4.12 12.57
N PRO A 61 14.09 5.11 13.48
CA PRO A 61 13.06 6.12 13.76
C PRO A 61 12.57 6.88 12.52
N ARG A 62 13.44 7.08 11.52
CA ARG A 62 13.07 7.71 10.24
C ARG A 62 12.11 6.84 9.43
N GLN A 63 12.34 5.52 9.39
CA GLN A 63 11.44 4.58 8.71
C GLN A 63 10.08 4.54 9.40
N TRP A 64 10.06 4.57 10.73
CA TRP A 64 8.82 4.69 11.49
C TRP A 64 8.05 5.97 11.18
N LEU A 65 8.74 7.13 11.18
CA LEU A 65 8.12 8.39 10.82
C LEU A 65 7.54 8.34 9.39
N ALA A 66 8.31 7.83 8.43
CA ALA A 66 7.84 7.67 7.05
C ALA A 66 6.62 6.75 6.97
N ALA A 67 6.65 5.59 7.63
CA ALA A 67 5.53 4.66 7.66
C ALA A 67 4.27 5.29 8.27
N LEU A 68 4.40 6.05 9.36
CA LEU A 68 3.28 6.75 9.98
C LEU A 68 2.68 7.81 9.05
N LEU A 69 3.52 8.60 8.37
CA LEU A 69 3.06 9.62 7.43
C LEU A 69 2.37 8.98 6.20
N ILE A 70 2.93 7.89 5.67
CA ILE A 70 2.34 7.14 4.56
C ILE A 70 0.99 6.54 4.97
N GLY A 71 0.92 5.92 6.15
CA GLY A 71 -0.31 5.36 6.71
C GLY A 71 -1.38 6.42 6.91
N ALA A 72 -1.04 7.54 7.52
CA ALA A 72 -1.95 8.67 7.71
C ALA A 72 -2.46 9.23 6.38
N TRP A 73 -1.59 9.35 5.38
CA TRP A 73 -1.97 9.77 4.03
C TRP A 73 -2.90 8.77 3.33
N GLY A 74 -2.68 7.47 3.52
CA GLY A 74 -3.48 6.41 2.91
C GLY A 74 -4.89 6.32 3.47
N MET A 75 -5.06 6.58 4.78
CA MET A 75 -6.35 6.58 5.48
C MET A 75 -7.21 7.82 5.19
N ARG A 76 -6.72 8.82 4.44
CA ARG A 76 -7.43 10.10 4.26
C ARG A 76 -8.83 9.97 3.64
N LEU A 77 -9.10 8.87 2.93
CA LEU A 77 -10.35 8.63 2.22
C LEU A 77 -11.26 7.61 2.92
N GLY A 78 -10.87 7.08 4.09
CA GLY A 78 -11.64 6.11 4.88
C GLY A 78 -10.96 4.75 4.93
#